data_AF-A0A1V4UZF1-F1
#
_entry.id   AF-A0A1V4UZF1-F1
#
_cell.length_a   1.000
_cell.length_b   1.000
_cell.length_c   1.000
_cell.angle_alpha   90.00
_cell.angle_beta   90.00
_cell.angle_gamma   90.00
#
_symmetry.space_group_name_H-M   'P 1'
#
loop_
_entity.id
_entity.type
_entity.pdbx_description
1 polymer ?
#
loop_
_entity_poly.entity_id
_entity_poly.type
_entity_poly.pdbx_seq_one_letter_code
_entity_poly.pdbx_strand_id
1 'polypeptide(L)'
;MGGLQLQGKRCYYQLEEHTFSKSSVDWSCGLVFMSGLISSQYAGRSDFHLLRSRCPLMLLAIALLLLLPPGSGQEDPGHSILIRPENVTESDLIIYVSNDQPEEFIPGSLHIPRYEFTEDGFLKSPAKLAMLLGESGVSRNDSAVLYGSCLACGDPTYIFWTLQYLGQERVAVLDGGLSAWKEAGLPLANDSSRRAPAIYEPRIRSDVLAVYDMVSSGEVQTIDARTAEEFGQAHIPGALNLAGTSVLAVEGFKNQTQLSGLFSNLSLQRPVVAYSQNGGAASNLAFALLLMGYDARLYSWQEWQQHHPFWILEIADITASPDPAYPGPVTITVEFEAAQGNESLLRVLGCVTCEPITLYTGGTLNKNKNPGIRLGSYARPGVALNATVDPGSNASAAGPAAADPYPGLVVSVLISEGGASISRVQLQPSGKAEFSGTWNASRAGIYNLTAELEWSGLVRTLDKSKVLEVRPSRPPEPHYKKLGRY
;
A
#
# COMPACT_ATOMS: atom_id res chain seq x y z
N MET A 1 12.14 -16.23 -54.78
CA MET A 1 10.94 -16.04 -55.63
C MET A 1 10.48 -17.40 -56.10
N GLY A 2 9.35 -17.88 -55.59
CA GLY A 2 8.68 -19.11 -56.02
C GLY A 2 7.17 -18.88 -55.84
N GLY A 3 6.42 -18.94 -56.93
CA GLY A 3 5.04 -18.47 -57.00
C GLY A 3 4.03 -19.49 -56.50
N LEU A 4 3.03 -19.00 -55.75
CA LEU A 4 1.80 -19.71 -55.45
C LEU A 4 0.95 -19.79 -56.73
N GLN A 5 0.58 -20.99 -57.17
CA GLN A 5 -0.55 -21.19 -58.07
C GLN A 5 -1.73 -21.80 -57.32
N LEU A 6 -2.90 -21.18 -57.52
CA LEU A 6 -4.18 -21.62 -56.98
C LEU A 6 -4.91 -22.49 -58.00
N GLN A 7 -5.18 -23.75 -57.65
CA GLN A 7 -6.22 -24.56 -58.27
C GLN A 7 -7.11 -25.15 -57.16
N GLY A 8 -8.28 -24.56 -56.95
CA GLY A 8 -9.26 -25.04 -55.97
C GLY A 8 -8.83 -24.89 -54.50
N LYS A 9 -9.65 -25.42 -53.57
CA LYS A 9 -9.52 -25.22 -52.11
C LYS A 9 -8.38 -26.02 -51.44
N ARG A 10 -7.24 -26.20 -52.08
CA ARG A 10 -6.02 -26.76 -51.45
C ARG A 10 -4.76 -26.11 -52.06
N CYS A 11 -3.82 -25.72 -51.20
CA CYS A 11 -2.49 -25.27 -51.61
C CYS A 11 -1.55 -26.48 -51.68
N TYR A 12 -0.76 -26.59 -52.76
CA TYR A 12 0.35 -27.54 -52.88
C TYR A 12 1.66 -26.76 -52.91
N TYR A 13 2.67 -27.25 -52.19
CA TYR A 13 4.04 -26.75 -52.26
C TYR A 13 4.91 -27.88 -52.83
N GLN A 14 5.55 -27.64 -53.96
CA GLN A 14 6.43 -28.60 -54.62
C GLN A 14 7.87 -28.26 -54.25
N LEU A 15 8.59 -29.20 -53.63
CA LEU A 15 10.01 -29.04 -53.30
C LEU A 15 10.83 -29.79 -54.35
N GLU A 16 11.70 -29.08 -55.07
CA GLU A 16 12.80 -29.67 -55.82
C GLU A 16 13.97 -29.97 -54.87
N GLU A 17 14.61 -31.13 -55.05
CA GLU A 17 15.76 -31.57 -54.26
C GLU A 17 17.01 -30.77 -54.60
N HIS A 18 17.61 -30.13 -53.59
CA HIS A 18 18.99 -29.68 -53.64
C HIS A 18 19.80 -30.28 -52.49
N THR A 19 20.85 -31.01 -52.86
CA THR A 19 21.91 -31.56 -52.02
C THR A 19 22.75 -30.45 -51.40
N PHE A 20 22.96 -30.45 -50.07
CA PHE A 20 24.03 -29.68 -49.44
C PHE A 20 24.72 -30.42 -48.28
N SER A 21 26.01 -30.11 -48.14
CA SER A 21 27.09 -30.78 -47.43
C SER A 21 27.11 -30.54 -45.90
N LYS A 22 27.65 -31.53 -45.18
CA LYS A 22 27.90 -31.62 -43.73
C LYS A 22 28.54 -30.35 -43.11
N SER A 23 27.87 -29.77 -42.10
CA SER A 23 28.48 -29.43 -40.79
C SER A 23 27.47 -28.70 -39.87
N SER A 24 26.66 -29.44 -39.11
CA SER A 24 26.08 -29.01 -37.83
C SER A 24 25.31 -30.20 -37.22
N VAL A 25 25.45 -30.38 -35.90
CA VAL A 25 24.75 -31.42 -35.12
C VAL A 25 23.28 -31.02 -35.03
N ASP A 26 22.40 -31.80 -35.65
CA ASP A 26 20.95 -31.56 -35.67
C ASP A 26 20.22 -32.70 -34.92
N TRP A 27 19.39 -32.31 -33.94
CA TRP A 27 18.68 -33.18 -32.99
C TRP A 27 17.37 -33.74 -33.54
N SER A 28 17.35 -34.11 -34.83
CA SER A 28 16.12 -34.49 -35.56
C SER A 28 15.99 -35.99 -35.86
N CYS A 29 16.84 -36.85 -35.30
CA CYS A 29 16.76 -38.32 -35.45
C CYS A 29 16.08 -39.07 -34.28
N GLY A 30 15.62 -38.40 -33.22
CA GLY A 30 15.04 -39.06 -32.04
C GLY A 30 13.58 -39.53 -32.16
N LEU A 31 12.80 -38.98 -33.09
CA LEU A 31 11.34 -39.16 -33.12
C LEU A 31 10.83 -40.35 -33.94
N VAL A 32 11.67 -40.97 -34.76
CA VAL A 32 11.27 -42.16 -35.55
C VAL A 32 11.38 -43.45 -34.72
N PHE A 33 12.25 -43.50 -33.71
CA PHE A 33 12.42 -44.68 -32.84
C PHE A 33 11.29 -44.91 -31.82
N MET A 34 10.55 -43.87 -31.43
CA MET A 34 9.50 -43.98 -30.40
C MET A 34 8.13 -44.45 -30.97
N SER A 35 7.94 -44.39 -32.28
CA SER A 35 6.70 -44.86 -32.92
C SER A 35 6.62 -46.39 -33.05
N GLY A 36 7.77 -47.07 -33.07
CA GLY A 36 7.86 -48.54 -33.13
C GLY A 36 7.74 -49.25 -31.78
N LEU A 37 8.09 -48.58 -30.68
CA LEU A 37 8.11 -49.18 -29.34
C LEU A 37 6.72 -49.24 -28.67
N ILE A 38 5.81 -48.33 -29.02
CA ILE A 38 4.46 -48.27 -28.43
C ILE A 38 3.50 -49.31 -29.06
N SER A 39 3.81 -49.82 -30.26
CA SER A 39 2.98 -50.84 -30.94
C SER A 39 3.24 -52.29 -30.48
N SER A 40 4.23 -52.56 -29.64
CA SER A 40 4.53 -53.94 -29.18
C SER A 40 4.09 -54.28 -27.75
N GLN A 41 3.76 -53.28 -26.92
CA GLN A 41 3.50 -53.54 -25.49
C GLN A 41 2.03 -53.57 -25.06
N TYR A 42 1.06 -53.17 -25.89
CA TYR A 42 -0.35 -53.15 -25.47
C TYR A 42 -1.34 -53.61 -26.55
N ALA A 43 -0.94 -54.60 -27.34
CA ALA A 43 -1.87 -55.42 -28.11
C ALA A 43 -2.69 -56.30 -27.14
N GLY A 44 -3.92 -55.89 -26.79
CA GLY A 44 -4.82 -56.77 -26.04
C GLY A 44 -5.91 -56.17 -25.15
N ARG A 45 -6.22 -54.86 -25.20
CA ARG A 45 -7.37 -54.30 -24.47
C ARG A 45 -8.38 -53.64 -25.42
N SER A 46 -9.57 -54.23 -25.46
CA SER A 46 -10.75 -53.77 -26.17
C SER A 46 -11.42 -52.60 -25.42
N ASP A 47 -10.81 -51.42 -25.40
CA ASP A 47 -11.46 -50.18 -24.92
C ASP A 47 -10.87 -48.92 -25.59
N PHE A 48 -10.44 -49.04 -26.85
CA PHE A 48 -9.94 -47.91 -27.64
C PHE A 48 -10.80 -47.66 -28.89
N HIS A 49 -12.10 -47.53 -28.70
CA HIS A 49 -13.03 -47.11 -29.77
C HIS A 49 -13.70 -45.76 -29.57
N LEU A 50 -13.34 -44.99 -28.53
CA LEU A 50 -13.99 -43.72 -28.20
C LEU A 50 -13.09 -42.48 -28.19
N LEU A 51 -11.96 -42.51 -28.92
CA LEU A 51 -11.10 -41.33 -29.14
C LEU A 51 -10.85 -41.01 -30.62
N ARG A 52 -11.64 -41.58 -31.53
CA ARG A 52 -11.46 -41.42 -32.99
C ARG A 52 -12.23 -40.24 -33.61
N SER A 53 -12.87 -39.37 -32.82
CA SER A 53 -13.79 -38.35 -33.37
C SER A 53 -13.72 -36.95 -32.76
N ARG A 54 -12.67 -36.57 -32.04
CA ARG A 54 -12.49 -35.17 -31.60
C ARG A 54 -11.08 -34.64 -31.89
N CYS A 55 -11.05 -33.76 -32.90
CA CYS A 55 -10.03 -32.76 -33.18
C CYS A 55 -8.57 -33.24 -33.28
N PRO A 56 -8.09 -33.64 -34.47
CA PRO A 56 -6.65 -33.69 -34.74
C PRO A 56 -5.95 -32.34 -34.49
N LEU A 57 -6.69 -31.22 -34.52
CA LEU A 57 -6.20 -29.89 -34.12
C LEU A 57 -5.88 -29.76 -32.62
N MET A 58 -6.54 -30.51 -31.74
CA MET A 58 -6.31 -30.44 -30.29
C MET A 58 -5.06 -31.23 -29.90
N LEU A 59 -4.84 -32.38 -30.54
CA LEU A 59 -3.60 -33.13 -30.42
C LEU A 59 -2.42 -32.40 -31.07
N LEU A 60 -2.65 -31.69 -32.19
CA LEU A 60 -1.63 -30.82 -32.79
C LEU A 60 -1.32 -29.62 -31.89
N ALA A 61 -2.32 -29.02 -31.21
CA ALA A 61 -2.11 -27.94 -30.26
C ALA A 61 -1.36 -28.40 -29.01
N ILE A 62 -1.67 -29.58 -28.48
CA ILE A 62 -0.94 -30.18 -27.35
C ILE A 62 0.50 -30.56 -27.77
N ALA A 63 0.69 -31.10 -28.98
CA ALA A 63 2.02 -31.37 -29.52
C ALA A 63 2.81 -30.08 -29.82
N LEU A 64 2.16 -29.00 -30.27
CA LEU A 64 2.78 -27.68 -30.43
C LEU A 64 3.13 -27.07 -29.06
N LEU A 65 2.29 -27.26 -28.03
CA LEU A 65 2.57 -26.85 -26.65
C LEU A 65 3.70 -27.65 -26.00
N LEU A 66 3.94 -28.88 -26.44
CA LEU A 66 5.05 -29.74 -25.98
C LEU A 66 6.32 -29.62 -26.85
N LEU A 67 6.23 -28.98 -28.02
CA LEU A 67 7.35 -28.67 -28.93
C LEU A 67 7.78 -27.20 -28.88
N LEU A 68 6.98 -26.32 -28.26
CA LEU A 68 7.54 -25.09 -27.71
C LEU A 68 8.61 -25.54 -26.70
N PRO A 69 9.86 -25.06 -26.81
CA PRO A 69 10.79 -25.24 -25.71
C PRO A 69 10.05 -24.78 -24.44
N PRO A 70 10.21 -25.44 -23.28
CA PRO A 70 9.70 -24.88 -22.02
C PRO A 70 10.08 -23.41 -22.08
N GLY A 71 9.06 -22.54 -22.05
CA GLY A 71 9.26 -21.11 -22.24
C GLY A 71 10.48 -20.78 -21.41
N SER A 72 11.53 -20.27 -22.06
CA SER A 72 12.77 -19.99 -21.41
C SER A 72 12.55 -18.78 -20.50
N GLY A 73 11.79 -18.97 -19.42
CA GLY A 73 12.33 -18.74 -18.11
C GLY A 73 13.56 -19.64 -17.96
N GLN A 74 14.65 -19.23 -18.62
CA GLN A 74 15.82 -19.05 -17.80
C GLN A 74 15.35 -18.09 -16.71
N GLU A 75 15.16 -18.61 -15.49
CA GLU A 75 15.52 -17.79 -14.33
C GLU A 75 16.86 -17.17 -14.72
N ASP A 76 16.87 -15.85 -14.90
CA ASP A 76 18.10 -15.12 -15.16
C ASP A 76 19.06 -15.52 -14.04
N PRO A 77 20.14 -16.27 -14.34
CA PRO A 77 21.01 -16.76 -13.29
C PRO A 77 21.86 -15.58 -12.84
N GLY A 78 21.36 -14.81 -11.87
CA GLY A 78 22.22 -14.00 -11.00
C GLY A 78 21.97 -12.50 -10.90
N HIS A 79 20.78 -11.95 -11.15
CA HIS A 79 20.49 -10.60 -10.62
C HIS A 79 20.15 -10.69 -9.13
N SER A 80 21.19 -10.82 -8.30
CA SER A 80 21.04 -10.77 -6.86
C SER A 80 20.66 -9.36 -6.43
N ILE A 81 19.51 -9.21 -5.75
CA ILE A 81 19.08 -7.91 -5.21
C ILE A 81 19.97 -7.44 -4.06
N LEU A 82 20.81 -8.32 -3.50
CA LEU A 82 21.86 -8.01 -2.51
C LEU A 82 23.23 -8.39 -3.12
N ILE A 83 24.08 -7.40 -3.36
CA ILE A 83 25.36 -7.59 -4.06
C ILE A 83 26.53 -7.37 -3.11
N ARG A 84 27.53 -8.26 -3.15
CA ARG A 84 28.78 -8.08 -2.40
C ARG A 84 29.70 -7.09 -3.10
N PRO A 85 30.57 -6.38 -2.36
CA PRO A 85 31.54 -5.45 -2.94
C PRO A 85 32.35 -6.06 -4.10
N GLU A 86 32.82 -7.30 -3.97
CA GLU A 86 33.62 -7.97 -5.02
C GLU A 86 32.88 -8.22 -6.34
N ASN A 87 31.55 -8.22 -6.32
CA ASN A 87 30.71 -8.53 -7.48
C ASN A 87 30.22 -7.28 -8.22
N VAL A 88 30.51 -6.08 -7.71
CA VAL A 88 30.16 -4.83 -8.39
C VAL A 88 31.07 -4.64 -9.61
N THR A 89 30.46 -4.35 -10.76
CA THR A 89 31.15 -4.21 -12.04
C THR A 89 31.26 -2.74 -12.45
N GLU A 90 32.14 -2.43 -13.40
CA GLU A 90 32.25 -1.08 -13.99
C GLU A 90 30.98 -0.61 -14.71
N SER A 91 30.08 -1.54 -15.05
CA SER A 91 28.80 -1.23 -15.71
C SER A 91 27.69 -0.86 -14.73
N ASP A 92 27.91 -1.07 -13.43
CA ASP A 92 26.94 -0.74 -12.39
C ASP A 92 26.98 0.75 -12.05
N LEU A 93 25.79 1.34 -11.98
CA LEU A 93 25.57 2.68 -11.48
C LEU A 93 25.42 2.64 -9.97
N ILE A 94 26.48 3.00 -9.27
CA ILE A 94 26.49 3.07 -7.81
C ILE A 94 25.83 4.38 -7.36
N ILE A 95 24.91 4.32 -6.40
CA ILE A 95 24.18 5.48 -5.89
C ILE A 95 24.21 5.48 -4.36
N TYR A 96 24.80 6.53 -3.79
CA TYR A 96 24.73 6.85 -2.39
C TYR A 96 23.42 7.60 -2.10
N VAL A 97 22.60 7.07 -1.19
CA VAL A 97 21.22 7.55 -0.98
C VAL A 97 20.92 8.11 0.42
N SER A 98 21.93 8.47 1.19
CA SER A 98 21.76 9.04 2.53
C SER A 98 21.84 10.57 2.54
N ASN A 99 21.30 11.18 3.58
CA ASN A 99 21.19 12.65 3.68
C ASN A 99 22.51 13.35 4.03
N ASP A 100 23.41 12.62 4.69
CA ASP A 100 24.75 13.09 5.05
C ASP A 100 25.71 13.06 3.86
N GLN A 101 26.90 13.62 4.08
CA GLN A 101 28.04 13.55 3.16
C GLN A 101 29.13 12.73 3.85
N PRO A 102 29.46 11.51 3.37
CA PRO A 102 30.55 10.75 3.93
C PRO A 102 31.89 11.39 3.57
N GLU A 103 32.92 11.15 4.37
CA GLU A 103 34.29 11.60 4.05
C GLU A 103 34.85 10.93 2.79
N GLU A 104 34.37 9.72 2.50
CA GLU A 104 34.81 8.89 1.40
C GLU A 104 33.60 8.27 0.69
N PHE A 105 33.69 8.22 -0.64
CA PHE A 105 32.70 7.65 -1.54
C PHE A 105 33.24 6.38 -2.20
N ILE A 106 32.32 5.54 -2.69
CA ILE A 106 32.68 4.53 -3.68
C ILE A 106 32.97 5.25 -5.00
N PRO A 107 34.09 4.95 -5.69
CA PRO A 107 34.45 5.61 -6.94
C PRO A 107 33.32 5.58 -7.97
N GLY A 108 33.04 6.73 -8.58
CA GLY A 108 31.98 6.85 -9.59
C GLY A 108 30.55 6.91 -9.03
N SER A 109 30.37 6.78 -7.71
CA SER A 109 29.02 6.83 -7.11
C SER A 109 28.37 8.21 -7.25
N LEU A 110 27.08 8.21 -7.62
CA LEU A 110 26.24 9.40 -7.52
C LEU A 110 25.81 9.62 -6.07
N HIS A 111 25.53 10.87 -5.68
CA HIS A 111 24.86 11.16 -4.43
C HIS A 111 23.47 11.75 -4.67
N ILE A 112 22.44 11.06 -4.19
CA ILE A 112 21.05 11.54 -4.22
C ILE A 112 20.48 11.45 -2.79
N PRO A 113 20.40 12.55 -2.03
CA PRO A 113 19.92 12.52 -0.66
C PRO A 113 18.53 11.88 -0.50
N ARG A 114 18.30 11.09 0.55
CA ARG A 114 17.00 10.42 0.80
C ARG A 114 15.81 11.39 0.79
N TYR A 115 15.96 12.58 1.38
CA TYR A 115 14.88 13.57 1.43
C TYR A 115 14.44 14.04 0.04
N GLU A 116 15.27 13.88 -1.00
CA GLU A 116 14.87 14.23 -2.37
C GLU A 116 13.79 13.32 -2.92
N PHE A 117 13.59 12.13 -2.35
CA PHE A 117 12.56 11.20 -2.80
C PHE A 117 11.19 11.47 -2.17
N THR A 118 11.12 12.30 -1.13
CA THR A 118 9.90 12.53 -0.36
C THR A 118 9.45 14.00 -0.37
N GLU A 119 8.16 14.23 -0.16
CA GLU A 119 7.51 15.54 -0.02
C GLU A 119 6.40 15.38 1.03
N ASP A 120 6.38 16.25 2.05
CA ASP A 120 5.43 16.21 3.16
C ASP A 120 5.36 14.85 3.89
N GLY A 121 6.48 14.12 3.93
CA GLY A 121 6.57 12.80 4.57
C GLY A 121 6.14 11.62 3.68
N PHE A 122 5.66 11.89 2.47
CA PHE A 122 5.26 10.87 1.49
C PHE A 122 6.24 10.76 0.34
N LEU A 123 6.19 9.64 -0.38
CA LEU A 123 6.94 9.48 -1.62
C LEU A 123 6.45 10.51 -2.66
N LYS A 124 7.38 11.20 -3.34
CA LYS A 124 7.03 12.13 -4.42
C LYS A 124 6.26 11.39 -5.53
N SER A 125 5.43 12.12 -6.27
CA SER A 125 4.74 11.56 -7.46
C SER A 125 5.73 10.97 -8.46
N PRO A 126 5.34 9.95 -9.26
CA PRO A 126 6.25 9.35 -10.23
C PRO A 126 6.86 10.33 -11.23
N ALA A 127 6.14 11.38 -11.64
CA ALA A 127 6.66 12.42 -12.52
C ALA A 127 7.81 13.20 -11.88
N LYS A 128 7.65 13.62 -10.60
CA LYS A 128 8.71 14.29 -9.84
C LYS A 128 9.92 13.39 -9.61
N LEU A 129 9.71 12.11 -9.32
CA LEU A 129 10.79 11.14 -9.17
C LEU A 129 11.55 10.89 -10.48
N ALA A 130 10.82 10.80 -11.59
CA ALA A 130 11.43 10.67 -12.92
C ALA A 130 12.29 11.89 -13.27
N MET A 131 11.82 13.11 -12.92
CA MET A 131 12.63 14.32 -13.08
C MET A 131 13.90 14.27 -12.22
N LEU A 132 13.78 13.96 -10.93
CA LEU A 132 14.93 13.84 -10.01
C LEU A 132 16.00 12.87 -10.53
N LEU A 133 15.56 11.66 -10.92
CA LEU A 133 16.45 10.60 -11.41
C LEU A 133 17.08 11.00 -12.74
N GLY A 134 16.28 11.57 -13.67
CA GLY A 134 16.77 12.06 -14.95
C GLY A 134 17.79 13.19 -14.83
N GLU A 135 17.53 14.18 -13.97
CA GLU A 135 18.48 15.28 -13.68
C GLU A 135 19.79 14.76 -13.08
N SER A 136 19.71 13.67 -12.31
CA SER A 136 20.88 12.97 -11.74
C SER A 136 21.61 12.08 -12.75
N GLY A 137 21.14 11.99 -13.99
CA GLY A 137 21.72 11.18 -15.05
C GLY A 137 21.43 9.68 -14.92
N VAL A 138 20.40 9.32 -14.14
CA VAL A 138 19.89 7.95 -13.98
C VAL A 138 18.80 7.70 -15.03
N SER A 139 18.85 6.53 -15.65
CA SER A 139 17.80 5.99 -16.52
C SER A 139 17.24 4.69 -15.92
N ARG A 140 15.99 4.36 -16.25
CA ARG A 140 15.36 3.08 -15.84
C ARG A 140 16.14 1.85 -16.32
N ASN A 141 16.97 1.99 -17.36
CA ASN A 141 17.76 0.89 -17.90
C ASN A 141 19.11 0.74 -17.21
N ASP A 142 19.56 1.64 -16.33
CA ASP A 142 20.82 1.47 -15.60
C ASP A 142 20.72 0.30 -14.60
N SER A 143 21.85 -0.41 -14.38
CA SER A 143 22.00 -1.37 -13.29
C SER A 143 22.36 -0.61 -12.02
N ALA A 144 21.41 -0.36 -11.14
CA ALA A 144 21.63 0.48 -9.96
C ALA A 144 22.09 -0.35 -8.74
N VAL A 145 23.19 0.07 -8.09
CA VAL A 145 23.66 -0.49 -6.82
C VAL A 145 23.56 0.59 -5.74
N LEU A 146 22.70 0.37 -4.76
CA LEU A 146 22.37 1.34 -3.72
C LEU A 146 23.17 1.09 -2.44
N TYR A 147 23.72 2.15 -1.86
CA TYR A 147 24.32 2.11 -0.53
C TYR A 147 24.03 3.42 0.23
N GLY A 148 24.21 3.40 1.55
CA GLY A 148 23.91 4.53 2.42
C GLY A 148 24.60 4.40 3.78
N SER A 149 24.65 5.49 4.54
CA SER A 149 25.19 5.51 5.90
C SER A 149 24.27 4.81 6.91
N CYS A 150 22.95 4.84 6.67
CA CYS A 150 21.97 4.30 7.62
C CYS A 150 21.12 3.18 7.02
N LEU A 151 21.69 1.96 6.96
CA LEU A 151 20.91 0.75 6.62
C LEU A 151 19.77 0.53 7.61
N ALA A 152 19.99 0.77 8.91
CA ALA A 152 18.96 0.66 9.94
C ALA A 152 17.76 1.60 9.73
N CYS A 153 17.97 2.76 9.11
CA CYS A 153 16.92 3.71 8.74
C CYS A 153 16.13 3.26 7.50
N GLY A 154 16.68 2.31 6.73
CA GLY A 154 16.14 1.85 5.46
C GLY A 154 16.50 2.75 4.28
N ASP A 155 17.62 3.47 4.35
CA ASP A 155 18.08 4.36 3.27
C ASP A 155 18.18 3.63 1.92
N PRO A 156 19.06 2.64 1.76
CA PRO A 156 19.19 1.92 0.49
C PRO A 156 17.96 1.05 0.16
N THR A 157 17.32 0.45 1.15
CA THR A 157 16.18 -0.46 0.89
C THR A 157 14.92 0.28 0.48
N TYR A 158 14.63 1.45 1.04
CA TYR A 158 13.46 2.23 0.64
C TYR A 158 13.61 2.78 -0.77
N ILE A 159 14.83 3.20 -1.15
CA ILE A 159 15.11 3.62 -2.53
C ILE A 159 15.10 2.41 -3.47
N PHE A 160 15.55 1.23 -3.04
CA PHE A 160 15.35 -0.02 -3.80
C PHE A 160 13.87 -0.22 -4.15
N TRP A 161 12.97 -0.12 -3.17
CA TRP A 161 11.53 -0.22 -3.41
C TRP A 161 10.98 0.90 -4.30
N THR A 162 11.51 2.12 -4.14
CA THR A 162 11.11 3.26 -4.98
C THR A 162 11.48 3.03 -6.45
N LEU A 163 12.68 2.54 -6.73
CA LEU A 163 13.12 2.23 -8.09
C LEU A 163 12.34 1.04 -8.67
N GLN A 164 12.06 0.01 -7.88
CA GLN A 164 11.18 -1.11 -8.27
C GLN A 164 9.77 -0.62 -8.62
N TYR A 165 9.20 0.29 -7.82
CA TYR A 165 7.90 0.92 -8.07
C TYR A 165 7.88 1.72 -9.38
N LEU A 166 9.00 2.38 -9.71
CA LEU A 166 9.18 3.08 -10.98
C LEU A 166 9.50 2.15 -12.17
N GLY A 167 9.55 0.84 -11.93
CA GLY A 167 9.74 -0.18 -12.96
C GLY A 167 11.18 -0.44 -13.36
N GLN A 168 12.15 -0.05 -12.54
CA GLN A 168 13.55 -0.38 -12.76
C GLN A 168 13.83 -1.81 -12.31
N GLU A 169 14.15 -2.69 -13.26
CA GLU A 169 14.30 -4.13 -13.02
C GLU A 169 15.66 -4.50 -12.43
N ARG A 170 16.71 -3.74 -12.77
CA ARG A 170 18.09 -4.00 -12.33
C ARG A 170 18.47 -3.07 -11.19
N VAL A 171 18.04 -3.41 -9.99
CA VAL A 171 18.38 -2.70 -8.75
C VAL A 171 18.92 -3.70 -7.74
N ALA A 172 19.98 -3.33 -7.03
CA ALA A 172 20.54 -4.10 -5.93
C ALA A 172 20.94 -3.17 -4.78
N VAL A 173 21.06 -3.72 -3.57
CA VAL A 173 21.63 -3.07 -2.39
C VAL A 173 23.02 -3.65 -2.15
N LEU A 174 24.00 -2.79 -1.86
CA LEU A 174 25.35 -3.21 -1.50
C LEU A 174 25.36 -3.82 -0.10
N ASP A 175 25.75 -5.10 -0.01
CA ASP A 175 25.84 -5.82 1.26
C ASP A 175 26.97 -5.25 2.13
N GLY A 176 26.65 -4.89 3.37
CA GLY A 176 27.56 -4.22 4.29
C GLY A 176 27.95 -2.77 3.93
N GLY A 177 27.46 -2.23 2.81
CA GLY A 177 27.62 -0.83 2.43
C GLY A 177 29.08 -0.38 2.28
N LEU A 178 29.36 0.88 2.63
CA LEU A 178 30.70 1.47 2.51
C LEU A 178 31.73 0.78 3.43
N SER A 179 31.33 0.27 4.60
CA SER A 179 32.24 -0.44 5.51
C SER A 179 32.78 -1.72 4.88
N ALA A 180 31.90 -2.57 4.33
CA ALA A 180 32.33 -3.79 3.64
C ALA A 180 33.16 -3.50 2.38
N TRP A 181 32.87 -2.40 1.68
CA TRP A 181 33.70 -1.93 0.56
C TRP A 181 35.15 -1.63 0.98
N LYS A 182 35.33 -0.95 2.11
CA LYS A 182 36.65 -0.66 2.69
C LYS A 182 37.37 -1.92 3.15
N GLU A 183 36.65 -2.83 3.80
CA GLU A 183 37.20 -4.11 4.28
C GLU A 183 37.64 -5.02 3.13
N ALA A 184 36.95 -4.96 2.00
CA ALA A 184 37.36 -5.64 0.76
C ALA A 184 38.62 -5.02 0.11
N GLY A 185 39.14 -3.91 0.65
CA GLY A 185 40.33 -3.22 0.12
C GLY A 185 40.09 -2.55 -1.23
N LEU A 186 38.84 -2.24 -1.55
CA LEU A 186 38.46 -1.63 -2.82
C LEU A 186 38.76 -0.11 -2.83
N PRO A 187 38.95 0.50 -4.01
CA PRO A 187 39.34 1.90 -4.10
C PRO A 187 38.26 2.84 -3.55
N LEU A 188 38.67 4.00 -3.07
CA LEU A 188 37.81 5.05 -2.52
C LEU A 188 37.99 6.35 -3.30
N ALA A 189 36.98 7.21 -3.25
CA ALA A 189 37.00 8.57 -3.80
C ALA A 189 36.67 9.59 -2.71
N ASN A 190 37.11 10.83 -2.87
CA ASN A 190 36.84 11.90 -1.89
C ASN A 190 35.56 12.69 -2.22
N ASP A 191 35.00 12.49 -3.41
CA ASP A 191 33.83 13.22 -3.92
C ASP A 191 32.90 12.27 -4.66
N SER A 192 31.61 12.64 -4.71
CA SER A 192 30.64 11.98 -5.58
C SER A 192 30.82 12.37 -7.05
N SER A 193 30.40 11.46 -7.93
CA SER A 193 30.39 11.65 -9.36
C SER A 193 29.16 12.44 -9.82
N ARG A 194 29.26 13.06 -10.99
CA ARG A 194 28.14 13.70 -11.69
C ARG A 194 28.00 13.09 -13.08
N ARG A 195 26.77 12.75 -13.46
CA ARG A 195 26.43 12.28 -14.81
C ARG A 195 25.69 13.38 -15.57
N ALA A 196 25.80 13.35 -16.89
CA ALA A 196 24.96 14.21 -17.72
C ALA A 196 23.49 13.81 -17.53
N PRO A 197 22.54 14.77 -17.54
CA PRO A 197 21.12 14.45 -17.43
C PRO A 197 20.68 13.42 -18.47
N ALA A 198 19.81 12.52 -18.04
CA ALA A 198 19.23 11.46 -18.84
C ALA A 198 17.70 11.54 -18.80
N ILE A 199 17.04 10.82 -19.69
CA ILE A 199 15.59 10.66 -19.63
C ILE A 199 15.30 9.44 -18.75
N TYR A 200 14.58 9.65 -17.65
CA TYR A 200 14.02 8.57 -16.85
C TYR A 200 12.55 8.36 -17.25
N GLU A 201 12.26 7.27 -17.96
CA GLU A 201 10.89 6.89 -18.31
C GLU A 201 10.35 5.89 -17.29
N PRO A 202 9.46 6.26 -16.35
CA PRO A 202 8.95 5.30 -15.36
C PRO A 202 7.97 4.30 -16.00
N ARG A 203 7.97 3.07 -15.49
CA ARG A 203 6.95 2.03 -15.77
C ARG A 203 6.36 1.58 -14.45
N ILE A 204 5.25 2.21 -14.05
CA ILE A 204 4.71 2.04 -12.70
C ILE A 204 4.34 0.58 -12.43
N ARG A 205 4.94 0.04 -11.37
CA ARG A 205 4.68 -1.28 -10.81
C ARG A 205 3.94 -1.13 -9.49
N SER A 206 2.62 -0.99 -9.54
CA SER A 206 1.81 -0.85 -8.33
C SER A 206 1.75 -2.14 -7.49
N ASP A 207 2.14 -3.28 -8.05
CA ASP A 207 2.20 -4.59 -7.40
C ASP A 207 3.19 -4.67 -6.22
N VAL A 208 4.20 -3.78 -6.19
CA VAL A 208 5.22 -3.73 -5.13
C VAL A 208 4.73 -3.02 -3.86
N LEU A 209 3.60 -2.32 -3.96
CA LEU A 209 2.94 -1.64 -2.84
C LEU A 209 1.65 -2.39 -2.49
N ALA A 210 1.31 -2.41 -1.20
CA ALA A 210 -0.01 -2.82 -0.77
C ALA A 210 -0.95 -1.60 -0.77
N VAL A 211 -2.24 -1.85 -0.90
CA VAL A 211 -3.30 -0.84 -0.80
C VAL A 211 -4.18 -1.13 0.40
N TYR A 212 -4.91 -0.12 0.88
CA TYR A 212 -5.80 -0.25 2.04
C TYR A 212 -6.71 -1.49 2.00
N ASP A 213 -7.41 -1.73 0.89
CA ASP A 213 -8.35 -2.86 0.75
C ASP A 213 -7.67 -4.23 0.92
N MET A 214 -6.42 -4.36 0.44
CA MET A 214 -5.63 -5.58 0.61
C MET A 214 -5.30 -5.81 2.09
N VAL A 215 -4.89 -4.75 2.79
CA VAL A 215 -4.48 -4.84 4.19
C VAL A 215 -5.70 -5.03 5.11
N SER A 216 -6.79 -4.31 4.84
CA SER A 216 -8.02 -4.37 5.64
C SER A 216 -8.81 -5.68 5.46
N SER A 217 -8.61 -6.39 4.35
CA SER A 217 -9.23 -7.72 4.11
C SER A 217 -8.84 -8.78 5.15
N GLY A 218 -7.65 -8.66 5.77
CA GLY A 218 -7.07 -9.69 6.64
C GLY A 218 -6.54 -10.93 5.89
N GLU A 219 -6.58 -10.95 4.56
CA GLU A 219 -6.12 -12.10 3.75
C GLU A 219 -4.59 -12.17 3.64
N VAL A 220 -3.90 -11.05 3.83
CA VAL A 220 -2.44 -10.94 3.80
C VAL A 220 -1.81 -11.15 5.18
N GLN A 221 -0.53 -11.50 5.19
CA GLN A 221 0.26 -11.57 6.42
C GLN A 221 0.85 -10.19 6.70
N THR A 222 0.29 -9.47 7.66
CA THR A 222 0.70 -8.09 7.96
C THR A 222 1.79 -8.07 9.04
N ILE A 223 2.87 -7.32 8.81
CA ILE A 223 3.99 -7.18 9.73
C ILE A 223 4.25 -5.71 10.01
N ASP A 224 4.19 -5.35 11.29
CA ASP A 224 4.54 -4.03 11.79
C ASP A 224 6.05 -3.97 12.07
N ALA A 225 6.76 -3.17 11.28
CA ALA A 225 8.19 -2.97 11.38
C ALA A 225 8.60 -1.87 12.38
N ARG A 226 7.65 -1.25 13.08
CA ARG A 226 7.91 -0.29 14.16
C ARG A 226 8.41 -0.98 15.42
N THR A 227 8.81 -0.18 16.41
CA THR A 227 9.23 -0.68 17.72
C THR A 227 8.07 -1.39 18.43
N ALA A 228 8.40 -2.28 19.38
CA ALA A 228 7.39 -2.97 20.19
C ALA A 228 6.54 -1.99 21.03
N GLU A 229 7.11 -0.84 21.40
CA GLU A 229 6.39 0.23 22.10
C GLU A 229 5.32 0.86 21.20
N GLU A 230 5.69 1.29 19.99
CA GLU A 230 4.76 1.86 19.01
C GLU A 230 3.67 0.84 18.63
N PHE A 231 4.03 -0.43 18.45
CA PHE A 231 3.09 -1.52 18.18
C PHE A 231 2.10 -1.72 19.33
N GLY A 232 2.58 -1.68 20.58
CA GLY A 232 1.75 -1.83 21.77
C GLY A 232 0.76 -0.68 21.97
N GLN A 233 1.08 0.52 21.48
CA GLN A 233 0.17 1.67 21.48
C GLN A 233 -0.94 1.52 20.45
N ALA A 234 -0.59 1.19 19.21
CA ALA A 234 -1.55 0.92 18.16
C ALA A 234 -0.94 0.15 17.01
N HIS A 235 -1.70 -0.76 16.39
CA HIS A 235 -1.26 -1.50 15.20
C HIS A 235 -2.45 -1.95 14.36
N ILE A 236 -2.17 -2.40 13.13
CA ILE A 236 -3.19 -2.97 12.24
C ILE A 236 -3.67 -4.30 12.85
N PRO A 237 -4.98 -4.52 13.00
CA PRO A 237 -5.49 -5.77 13.58
C PRO A 237 -4.93 -7.01 12.90
N GLY A 238 -4.42 -7.96 13.70
CA GLY A 238 -3.82 -9.20 13.21
C GLY A 238 -2.37 -9.07 12.72
N ALA A 239 -1.75 -7.88 12.80
CA ALA A 239 -0.35 -7.70 12.45
C ALA A 239 0.59 -8.36 13.47
N LEU A 240 1.69 -8.94 12.97
CA LEU A 240 2.82 -9.40 13.78
C LEU A 240 3.82 -8.25 13.97
N ASN A 241 4.41 -8.09 15.15
CA ASN A 241 5.49 -7.12 15.35
C ASN A 241 6.86 -7.75 15.11
N LEU A 242 7.60 -7.19 14.16
CA LEU A 242 9.00 -7.51 13.91
C LEU A 242 9.71 -6.21 13.52
N ALA A 243 10.39 -5.56 14.46
CA ALA A 243 11.08 -4.31 14.20
C ALA A 243 11.98 -4.40 12.95
N GLY A 244 12.00 -3.38 12.10
CA GLY A 244 12.74 -3.40 10.83
C GLY A 244 14.25 -3.64 10.98
N THR A 245 14.82 -3.33 12.14
CA THR A 245 16.23 -3.61 12.48
C THR A 245 16.48 -5.07 12.85
N SER A 246 15.44 -5.85 13.14
CA SER A 246 15.57 -7.26 13.54
C SER A 246 16.13 -8.16 12.44
N VAL A 247 16.06 -7.75 11.17
CA VAL A 247 16.62 -8.48 10.03
C VAL A 247 18.08 -8.13 9.74
N LEU A 248 18.65 -7.18 10.47
CA LEU A 248 20.02 -6.69 10.27
C LEU A 248 21.01 -7.39 11.20
N ALA A 249 22.23 -7.59 10.70
CA ALA A 249 23.39 -8.00 11.48
C ALA A 249 24.25 -6.77 11.84
N VAL A 250 25.45 -6.98 12.39
CA VAL A 250 26.42 -5.88 12.62
C VAL A 250 26.81 -5.26 11.28
N GLU A 251 27.02 -6.09 10.26
CA GLU A 251 27.41 -5.69 8.91
C GLU A 251 26.39 -6.27 7.92
N GLY A 252 25.41 -5.45 7.50
CA GLY A 252 24.43 -5.85 6.48
C GLY A 252 23.25 -6.66 7.02
N PHE A 253 22.76 -7.60 6.22
CA PHE A 253 21.61 -8.44 6.53
C PHE A 253 22.00 -9.71 7.29
N LYS A 254 21.08 -10.21 8.13
CA LYS A 254 21.21 -11.54 8.72
C LYS A 254 21.27 -12.61 7.65
N ASN A 255 21.96 -13.70 7.94
CA ASN A 255 22.06 -14.82 7.01
C ASN A 255 20.75 -15.61 6.88
N GLN A 256 20.68 -16.49 5.87
CA GLN A 256 19.48 -17.27 5.56
C GLN A 256 18.95 -18.07 6.74
N THR A 257 19.81 -18.68 7.57
CA THR A 257 19.40 -19.46 8.75
C THR A 257 18.74 -18.57 9.80
N GLN A 258 19.33 -17.41 10.07
CA GLN A 258 18.80 -16.44 11.03
C GLN A 258 17.47 -15.84 10.55
N LEU A 259 17.38 -15.47 9.26
CA LEU A 259 16.14 -14.97 8.66
C LEU A 259 15.04 -16.02 8.63
N SER A 260 15.37 -17.29 8.32
CA SER A 260 14.40 -18.40 8.38
C SER A 260 13.81 -18.58 9.78
N GLY A 261 14.63 -18.39 10.82
CA GLY A 261 14.16 -18.41 12.20
C GLY A 261 13.19 -17.26 12.51
N LEU A 262 13.51 -16.04 12.07
CA LEU A 262 12.66 -14.86 12.26
C LEU A 262 11.31 -14.98 11.54
N PHE A 263 11.31 -15.55 10.34
CA PHE A 263 10.11 -15.68 9.50
C PHE A 263 9.38 -17.01 9.67
N SER A 264 9.70 -17.79 10.70
CA SER A 264 9.14 -19.13 10.93
C SER A 264 7.61 -19.18 11.09
N ASN A 265 6.98 -18.07 11.46
CA ASN A 265 5.52 -17.94 11.58
C ASN A 265 4.84 -17.47 10.29
N LEU A 266 5.59 -17.27 9.20
CA LEU A 266 5.08 -16.83 7.92
C LEU A 266 4.96 -17.99 6.94
N SER A 267 3.98 -17.91 6.04
CA SER A 267 3.79 -18.82 4.93
C SER A 267 4.26 -18.18 3.62
N LEU A 268 5.10 -18.89 2.87
CA LEU A 268 5.50 -18.48 1.51
C LEU A 268 4.33 -18.45 0.51
N GLN A 269 3.21 -19.10 0.81
CA GLN A 269 2.04 -19.18 -0.09
C GLN A 269 1.11 -17.97 0.01
N ARG A 270 1.35 -17.07 0.96
CA ARG A 270 0.51 -15.89 1.20
C ARG A 270 1.36 -14.62 1.06
N PRO A 271 0.86 -13.58 0.38
CA PRO A 271 1.54 -12.29 0.34
C PRO A 271 1.79 -11.75 1.75
N VAL A 272 2.92 -11.08 1.91
CA VAL A 272 3.35 -10.44 3.16
C VAL A 272 3.38 -8.94 2.96
N VAL A 273 2.72 -8.20 3.84
CA VAL A 273 2.73 -6.74 3.83
C VAL A 273 3.53 -6.26 5.04
N ALA A 274 4.65 -5.58 4.78
CA ALA A 274 5.42 -4.91 5.81
C ALA A 274 5.06 -3.41 5.85
N TYR A 275 4.84 -2.87 7.05
CA TYR A 275 4.52 -1.45 7.21
C TYR A 275 5.29 -0.80 8.36
N SER A 276 5.50 0.50 8.25
CA SER A 276 6.03 1.37 9.32
C SER A 276 5.49 2.78 9.14
N GLN A 277 5.93 3.75 9.95
CA GLN A 277 5.44 5.13 9.86
C GLN A 277 5.61 5.75 8.46
N ASN A 278 6.79 5.61 7.87
CA ASN A 278 7.18 6.24 6.59
C ASN A 278 7.84 5.26 5.60
N GLY A 279 7.71 3.96 5.84
CA GLY A 279 8.22 2.91 4.97
C GLY A 279 9.71 2.56 5.11
N GLY A 280 10.54 3.33 5.84
CA GLY A 280 11.99 3.04 5.98
C GLY A 280 12.28 1.75 6.76
N ALA A 281 11.77 1.62 8.00
CA ALA A 281 11.93 0.37 8.74
C ALA A 281 11.25 -0.82 8.03
N ALA A 282 10.10 -0.59 7.39
CA ALA A 282 9.38 -1.60 6.63
C ALA A 282 10.16 -2.07 5.40
N SER A 283 10.90 -1.18 4.72
CA SER A 283 11.70 -1.54 3.54
C SER A 283 12.82 -2.51 3.86
N ASN A 284 13.42 -2.43 5.05
CA ASN A 284 14.39 -3.44 5.50
C ASN A 284 13.74 -4.82 5.63
N LEU A 285 12.59 -4.87 6.30
CA LEU A 285 11.89 -6.13 6.52
C LEU A 285 11.39 -6.73 5.20
N ALA A 286 10.79 -5.91 4.33
CA ALA A 286 10.33 -6.33 3.02
C ALA A 286 11.48 -6.77 2.12
N PHE A 287 12.63 -6.09 2.17
CA PHE A 287 13.82 -6.51 1.43
C PHE A 287 14.34 -7.87 1.91
N ALA A 288 14.43 -8.09 3.23
CA ALA A 288 14.81 -9.39 3.78
C ALA A 288 13.81 -10.51 3.44
N LEU A 289 12.51 -10.20 3.35
CA LEU A 289 11.50 -11.14 2.88
C LEU A 289 11.70 -11.52 1.41
N LEU A 290 12.03 -10.57 0.54
CA LEU A 290 12.36 -10.84 -0.87
C LEU A 290 13.58 -11.76 -0.99
N LEU A 291 14.63 -11.55 -0.18
CA LEU A 291 15.81 -12.45 -0.13
C LEU A 291 15.44 -13.89 0.24
N MET A 292 14.36 -14.06 0.99
CA MET A 292 13.86 -15.36 1.46
C MET A 292 12.77 -15.94 0.54
N GLY A 293 12.44 -15.28 -0.57
CA GLY A 293 11.50 -15.77 -1.58
C GLY A 293 10.02 -15.48 -1.30
N TYR A 294 9.70 -14.57 -0.37
CA TYR A 294 8.31 -14.16 -0.11
C TYR A 294 7.83 -13.14 -1.15
N ASP A 295 6.53 -13.18 -1.51
CA ASP A 295 5.83 -12.06 -2.14
C ASP A 295 5.62 -10.95 -1.10
N ALA A 296 6.58 -10.03 -1.01
CA ALA A 296 6.57 -8.93 -0.06
C ALA A 296 6.07 -7.64 -0.70
N ARG A 297 5.35 -6.81 0.05
CA ARG A 297 4.89 -5.47 -0.36
C ARG A 297 5.05 -4.47 0.76
N LEU A 298 5.23 -3.20 0.39
CA LEU A 298 5.26 -2.10 1.35
C LEU A 298 3.91 -1.44 1.54
N TYR A 299 3.65 -1.04 2.78
CA TYR A 299 2.51 -0.23 3.17
C TYR A 299 2.91 0.82 4.21
N SER A 300 2.06 1.83 4.42
CA SER A 300 2.31 2.89 5.41
C SER A 300 1.30 2.87 6.54
N TRP A 301 1.80 3.00 7.77
CA TRP A 301 0.95 3.25 8.94
C TRP A 301 0.20 4.57 8.81
N GLN A 302 0.81 5.60 8.23
CA GLN A 302 0.15 6.88 8.03
C GLN A 302 -1.03 6.76 7.05
N GLU A 303 -0.91 5.95 6.01
CA GLU A 303 -2.02 5.64 5.09
C GLU A 303 -3.13 4.89 5.85
N TRP A 304 -2.79 3.88 6.65
CA TRP A 304 -3.77 3.22 7.53
C TRP A 304 -4.53 4.22 8.40
N GLN A 305 -3.82 5.17 9.01
CA GLN A 305 -4.43 6.18 9.88
C GLN A 305 -5.43 7.06 9.11
N GLN A 306 -5.11 7.47 7.88
CA GLN A 306 -5.99 8.32 7.06
C GLN A 306 -7.33 7.66 6.71
N HIS A 307 -7.38 6.32 6.67
CA HIS A 307 -8.61 5.58 6.40
C HIS A 307 -9.52 5.38 7.63
N HIS A 308 -9.07 5.76 8.84
CA HIS A 308 -9.87 5.59 10.05
C HIS A 308 -10.20 6.94 10.70
N PRO A 309 -11.50 7.25 10.89
CA PRO A 309 -11.95 8.57 11.33
C PRO A 309 -11.26 9.06 12.61
N PHE A 310 -11.02 8.18 13.60
CA PHE A 310 -10.50 8.60 14.91
C PHE A 310 -9.08 9.19 14.90
N TRP A 311 -8.28 8.93 13.86
CA TRP A 311 -6.95 9.54 13.71
C TRP A 311 -6.99 10.94 13.14
N ILE A 312 -8.07 11.29 12.43
CA ILE A 312 -8.24 12.59 11.75
C ILE A 312 -9.28 13.47 12.45
N LEU A 313 -9.99 12.94 13.45
CA LEU A 313 -10.94 13.70 14.26
C LEU A 313 -10.20 14.55 15.29
N GLU A 314 -10.49 15.84 15.26
CA GLU A 314 -10.08 16.83 16.26
C GLU A 314 -11.33 17.38 16.95
N ILE A 315 -11.24 17.68 18.25
CA ILE A 315 -12.39 18.16 19.03
C ILE A 315 -12.63 19.64 18.74
N ALA A 316 -13.77 19.96 18.13
CA ALA A 316 -14.27 21.33 17.99
C ALA A 316 -14.72 21.90 19.33
N ASP A 317 -15.48 21.13 20.13
CA ASP A 317 -15.85 21.52 21.49
C ASP A 317 -16.26 20.33 22.37
N ILE A 318 -16.15 20.49 23.69
CA ILE A 318 -16.79 19.62 24.67
C ILE A 318 -17.75 20.50 25.45
N THR A 319 -19.03 20.16 25.48
CA THR A 319 -20.04 20.88 26.25
C THR A 319 -20.72 19.98 27.27
N ALA A 320 -21.23 20.59 28.34
CA ALA A 320 -21.98 19.92 29.38
C ALA A 320 -23.23 20.77 29.67
N SER A 321 -24.36 20.12 29.90
CA SER A 321 -25.63 20.79 30.21
C SER A 321 -26.40 20.01 31.28
N PRO A 322 -26.79 20.65 32.41
CA PRO A 322 -26.53 22.05 32.75
C PRO A 322 -25.06 22.34 33.12
N ASP A 323 -24.62 23.58 32.92
CA ASP A 323 -23.29 24.10 33.32
C ASP A 323 -23.43 25.54 33.89
N PRO A 324 -23.19 25.79 35.19
CA PRO A 324 -22.75 24.82 36.20
C PRO A 324 -23.82 23.76 36.49
N ALA A 325 -23.37 22.54 36.76
CA ALA A 325 -24.21 21.40 37.06
C ALA A 325 -24.61 21.34 38.53
N TYR A 326 -25.55 20.44 38.84
CA TYR A 326 -25.93 20.04 40.20
C TYR A 326 -25.95 18.51 40.26
N PRO A 327 -25.88 17.88 41.45
CA PRO A 327 -26.01 16.43 41.57
C PRO A 327 -27.25 15.92 40.83
N GLY A 328 -27.04 15.04 39.87
CA GLY A 328 -28.06 14.61 38.91
C GLY A 328 -27.53 14.44 37.48
N PRO A 329 -28.44 14.26 36.51
CA PRO A 329 -28.08 14.03 35.12
C PRO A 329 -27.46 15.28 34.47
N VAL A 330 -26.32 15.09 33.84
CA VAL A 330 -25.60 16.06 33.02
C VAL A 330 -25.44 15.46 31.63
N THR A 331 -25.97 16.13 30.61
CA THR A 331 -25.74 15.75 29.22
C THR A 331 -24.38 16.30 28.82
N ILE A 332 -23.49 15.41 28.39
CA ILE A 332 -22.18 15.75 27.83
C ILE A 332 -22.27 15.58 26.33
N THR A 333 -21.82 16.58 25.59
CA THR A 333 -21.77 16.57 24.13
C THR A 333 -20.35 16.86 23.68
N VAL A 334 -19.81 16.03 22.78
CA VAL A 334 -18.53 16.24 22.11
C VAL A 334 -18.81 16.53 20.65
N GLU A 335 -18.36 17.69 20.20
CA GLU A 335 -18.43 18.11 18.81
C GLU A 335 -17.03 17.97 18.18
N PHE A 336 -16.97 17.33 17.02
CA PHE A 336 -15.74 17.22 16.26
C PHE A 336 -15.69 18.29 15.17
N GLU A 337 -14.48 18.74 14.83
CA GLU A 337 -14.30 19.55 13.64
C GLU A 337 -14.84 18.73 12.47
N ALA A 338 -15.87 19.25 11.78
CA ALA A 338 -16.35 18.64 10.56
C ALA A 338 -15.11 18.45 9.68
N ALA A 339 -14.80 17.21 9.32
CA ALA A 339 -13.71 16.93 8.40
C ALA A 339 -13.96 17.81 7.19
N GLN A 340 -13.24 18.94 7.09
CA GLN A 340 -13.21 19.67 5.86
C GLN A 340 -12.76 18.61 4.89
N GLY A 341 -13.60 18.30 3.91
CA GLY A 341 -13.22 17.51 2.77
C GLY A 341 -12.07 18.26 2.14
N ASN A 342 -10.88 18.03 2.66
CA ASN A 342 -9.65 18.52 2.09
C ASN A 342 -9.63 17.70 0.82
N GLU A 343 -10.03 18.29 -0.30
CA GLU A 343 -9.94 17.66 -1.62
C GLU A 343 -8.50 17.14 -1.87
N SER A 344 -7.55 17.63 -1.09
CA SER A 344 -6.18 17.16 -0.87
C SER A 344 -6.04 15.72 -0.33
N LEU A 345 -6.93 15.24 0.55
CA LEU A 345 -6.90 13.87 1.13
C LEU A 345 -7.38 12.81 0.12
N LEU A 346 -8.25 13.19 -0.82
CA LEU A 346 -8.65 12.33 -1.95
C LEU A 346 -7.60 12.23 -3.05
N ARG A 347 -6.54 13.04 -3.02
CA ARG A 347 -5.42 12.96 -3.99
C ARG A 347 -4.39 11.89 -3.66
N VAL A 348 -4.38 11.37 -2.43
CA VAL A 348 -3.45 10.31 -1.99
C VAL A 348 -4.05 8.91 -2.19
N LEU A 349 -5.35 8.83 -2.46
CA LEU A 349 -6.06 7.58 -2.77
C LEU A 349 -5.79 7.15 -4.22
N GLY A 350 -4.61 6.56 -4.46
CA GLY A 350 -4.44 5.42 -5.37
C GLY A 350 -4.96 5.52 -6.82
N CYS A 351 -5.26 6.71 -7.35
CA CYS A 351 -5.63 6.83 -8.75
C CYS A 351 -4.37 6.91 -9.59
N VAL A 352 -3.79 5.74 -9.89
CA VAL A 352 -2.66 5.57 -10.82
C VAL A 352 -3.02 6.02 -12.26
N THR A 353 -4.27 6.42 -12.51
CA THR A 353 -4.74 6.95 -13.80
C THR A 353 -5.35 8.35 -13.74
N CYS A 354 -5.39 9.00 -12.58
CA CYS A 354 -5.92 10.36 -12.49
C CYS A 354 -4.80 11.39 -12.68
N GLU A 355 -4.14 11.36 -13.84
CA GLU A 355 -3.58 12.60 -14.36
C GLU A 355 -4.73 13.50 -14.85
N PRO A 356 -4.62 14.83 -14.72
CA PRO A 356 -5.59 15.73 -15.32
C PRO A 356 -5.57 15.51 -16.83
N ILE A 357 -6.70 15.10 -17.41
CA ILE A 357 -6.94 15.26 -18.83
C ILE A 357 -6.77 16.76 -19.10
N THR A 358 -5.65 17.12 -19.71
CA THR A 358 -5.45 18.45 -20.26
C THR A 358 -6.35 18.53 -21.49
N LEU A 359 -7.59 18.97 -21.29
CA LEU A 359 -8.45 19.36 -22.41
C LEU A 359 -7.81 20.61 -23.02
N TYR A 360 -7.16 20.43 -24.17
CA TYR A 360 -6.90 21.52 -25.09
C TYR A 360 -8.25 22.19 -25.41
N THR A 361 -8.56 23.32 -24.76
CA THR A 361 -9.62 24.21 -25.23
C THR A 361 -9.06 25.05 -26.38
N GLY A 362 -8.87 24.41 -27.54
CA GLY A 362 -8.80 25.12 -28.81
C GLY A 362 -10.22 25.29 -29.35
N GLY A 363 -10.77 26.50 -29.35
CA GLY A 363 -11.93 26.83 -30.18
C GLY A 363 -12.99 27.76 -29.58
N THR A 364 -12.82 29.06 -29.85
CA THR A 364 -13.84 30.12 -30.03
C THR A 364 -15.06 30.21 -29.10
N LEU A 365 -15.03 31.24 -28.25
CA LEU A 365 -16.19 31.86 -27.63
C LEU A 365 -17.18 32.37 -28.69
N ASN A 366 -18.38 31.80 -28.75
CA ASN A 366 -19.52 32.49 -29.34
C ASN A 366 -20.25 33.25 -28.24
N LYS A 367 -20.06 34.58 -28.20
CA LYS A 367 -20.86 35.48 -27.37
C LYS A 367 -22.27 35.49 -27.93
N ASN A 368 -23.17 34.70 -27.34
CA ASN A 368 -24.58 35.05 -27.06
C ASN A 368 -25.38 33.81 -26.62
N LYS A 369 -26.05 33.95 -25.46
CA LYS A 369 -27.08 33.09 -24.82
C LYS A 369 -26.56 32.08 -23.77
N ASN A 370 -27.03 32.31 -22.53
CA ASN A 370 -26.99 31.53 -21.28
C ASN A 370 -26.36 30.12 -21.29
N PRO A 371 -25.38 29.82 -20.42
CA PRO A 371 -24.92 28.46 -20.20
C PRO A 371 -25.82 27.78 -19.16
N GLY A 372 -26.70 26.89 -19.62
CA GLY A 372 -27.29 25.85 -18.78
C GLY A 372 -26.53 24.55 -19.00
N ILE A 373 -25.66 24.16 -18.07
CA ILE A 373 -25.03 22.84 -18.10
C ILE A 373 -26.04 21.83 -17.55
N ARG A 374 -26.56 20.95 -18.42
CA ARG A 374 -27.34 19.77 -18.02
C ARG A 374 -26.37 18.60 -17.82
N LEU A 375 -26.28 18.09 -16.58
CA LEU A 375 -25.64 16.81 -16.29
C LEU A 375 -26.67 15.70 -16.51
N GLY A 376 -26.49 14.93 -17.57
CA GLY A 376 -27.27 13.72 -17.84
C GLY A 376 -26.75 12.53 -17.03
N SER A 377 -27.68 11.82 -16.40
CA SER A 377 -27.46 10.56 -15.70
C SER A 377 -27.16 9.42 -16.68
N TYR A 378 -26.11 8.63 -16.43
CA TYR A 378 -25.94 7.31 -17.02
C TYR A 378 -26.29 6.25 -15.97
N ALA A 379 -27.56 5.84 -15.96
CA ALA A 379 -27.98 4.60 -15.33
C ALA A 379 -27.66 3.42 -16.26
N ARG A 380 -27.09 2.35 -15.71
CA ARG A 380 -26.94 1.06 -16.42
C ARG A 380 -28.32 0.42 -16.64
N PRO A 381 -28.62 -0.17 -17.81
CA PRO A 381 -29.87 -0.89 -18.03
C PRO A 381 -29.78 -2.29 -17.40
N GLY A 382 -30.72 -2.65 -16.51
CA GLY A 382 -30.90 -4.05 -16.10
C GLY A 382 -31.43 -4.39 -14.70
N VAL A 383 -31.72 -3.44 -13.81
CA VAL A 383 -32.34 -3.76 -12.50
C VAL A 383 -33.51 -2.82 -12.24
N ALA A 384 -34.73 -3.31 -12.45
CA ALA A 384 -35.95 -2.63 -12.05
C ALA A 384 -36.20 -2.93 -10.55
N LEU A 385 -35.95 -1.95 -9.68
CA LEU A 385 -36.49 -1.97 -8.32
C LEU A 385 -37.93 -1.41 -8.38
N ASN A 386 -38.89 -2.32 -8.57
CA ASN A 386 -40.31 -2.01 -8.34
C ASN A 386 -40.54 -1.97 -6.82
N ALA A 387 -40.66 -0.76 -6.24
CA ALA A 387 -41.27 -0.57 -4.94
C ALA A 387 -42.68 0.00 -5.15
N THR A 388 -43.67 -0.88 -5.18
CA THR A 388 -45.09 -0.52 -5.03
C THR A 388 -45.33 -0.18 -3.55
N VAL A 389 -45.69 1.07 -3.26
CA VAL A 389 -46.11 1.51 -1.93
C VAL A 389 -47.61 1.27 -1.79
N ASP A 390 -47.99 0.35 -0.91
CA ASP A 390 -49.36 0.20 -0.42
C ASP A 390 -49.63 1.27 0.66
N PRO A 391 -50.67 2.13 0.54
CA PRO A 391 -51.00 3.10 1.56
C PRO A 391 -52.00 2.50 2.54
N GLY A 392 -51.55 1.99 3.68
CA GLY A 392 -52.51 1.49 4.68
C GLY A 392 -51.94 0.84 5.93
N SER A 393 -51.16 1.55 6.75
CA SER A 393 -51.10 1.24 8.18
C SER A 393 -50.51 2.41 8.98
N ASN A 394 -51.34 2.99 9.85
CA ASN A 394 -50.91 3.91 10.90
C ASN A 394 -50.12 3.15 11.97
N ALA A 395 -48.80 3.34 11.99
CA ALA A 395 -47.96 3.05 13.14
C ALA A 395 -47.06 4.27 13.38
N SER A 396 -47.18 4.88 14.55
CA SER A 396 -46.29 5.93 15.03
C SER A 396 -44.88 5.37 15.22
N ALA A 397 -44.03 5.49 14.20
CA ALA A 397 -42.62 5.14 14.27
C ALA A 397 -41.80 6.40 14.62
N ALA A 398 -40.99 6.29 15.68
CA ALA A 398 -39.83 7.15 15.86
C ALA A 398 -39.03 7.16 14.55
N GLY A 399 -38.57 8.34 14.13
CA GLY A 399 -37.85 8.53 12.87
C GLY A 399 -36.64 7.58 12.75
N PRO A 400 -36.22 7.24 11.52
CA PRO A 400 -35.08 6.35 11.33
C PRO A 400 -33.85 6.96 12.01
N ALA A 401 -33.18 6.16 12.84
CA ALA A 401 -31.88 6.51 13.39
C ALA A 401 -30.97 6.91 12.21
N ALA A 402 -30.36 8.09 12.30
CA ALA A 402 -29.36 8.51 11.33
C ALA A 402 -28.30 7.40 11.22
N ALA A 403 -28.00 6.95 10.00
CA ALA A 403 -26.92 6.00 9.78
C ALA A 403 -25.64 6.55 10.42
N ASP A 404 -25.00 5.76 11.28
CA ASP A 404 -23.78 6.14 11.98
C ASP A 404 -22.73 6.61 10.96
N PRO A 405 -22.34 7.90 10.96
CA PRO A 405 -21.35 8.42 10.01
C PRO A 405 -19.95 7.86 10.27
N TYR A 406 -19.70 7.21 11.42
CA TYR A 406 -18.39 6.70 11.83
C TYR A 406 -18.49 5.25 12.31
N PRO A 407 -18.75 4.28 11.41
CA PRO A 407 -18.98 2.90 11.80
C PRO A 407 -17.80 2.30 12.59
N GLY A 408 -18.11 1.79 13.77
CA GLY A 408 -17.13 1.17 14.68
C GLY A 408 -16.37 2.16 15.57
N LEU A 409 -16.61 3.47 15.44
CA LEU A 409 -16.07 4.48 16.35
C LEU A 409 -16.87 4.51 17.65
N VAL A 410 -16.19 4.31 18.76
CA VAL A 410 -16.72 4.49 20.10
C VAL A 410 -16.14 5.80 20.65
N VAL A 411 -17.00 6.78 20.95
CA VAL A 411 -16.59 8.01 21.62
C VAL A 411 -16.96 7.91 23.08
N SER A 412 -16.02 8.16 23.97
CA SER A 412 -16.22 8.19 25.42
C SER A 412 -15.72 9.50 26.01
N VAL A 413 -16.24 9.88 27.17
CA VAL A 413 -15.70 10.97 27.99
C VAL A 413 -15.23 10.40 29.31
N LEU A 414 -13.95 10.59 29.61
CA LEU A 414 -13.35 10.33 30.90
C LEU A 414 -13.62 11.52 31.81
N ILE A 415 -14.13 11.22 32.99
CA ILE A 415 -14.49 12.20 34.01
C ILE A 415 -13.52 12.01 35.15
N SER A 416 -12.73 13.04 35.43
CA SER A 416 -11.67 12.99 36.43
C SER A 416 -11.85 14.07 37.50
N GLU A 417 -11.40 13.75 38.71
CA GLU A 417 -11.38 14.66 39.85
C GLU A 417 -10.03 14.53 40.56
N GLY A 418 -9.33 15.65 40.77
CA GLY A 418 -7.99 15.63 41.37
C GLY A 418 -6.95 14.81 40.57
N GLY A 419 -7.17 14.63 39.25
CA GLY A 419 -6.31 13.86 38.35
C GLY A 419 -6.62 12.36 38.29
N ALA A 420 -7.55 11.84 39.09
CA ALA A 420 -7.97 10.44 39.03
C ALA A 420 -9.26 10.31 38.20
N SER A 421 -9.29 9.35 37.26
CA SER A 421 -10.51 9.00 36.53
C SER A 421 -11.52 8.32 37.46
N ILE A 422 -12.74 8.85 37.52
CA ILE A 422 -13.82 8.35 38.40
C ILE A 422 -14.99 7.77 37.61
N SER A 423 -15.12 8.09 36.32
CA SER A 423 -16.19 7.59 35.47
C SER A 423 -15.79 7.68 34.00
N ARG A 424 -16.34 6.79 33.18
CA ARG A 424 -16.23 6.77 31.71
C ARG A 424 -17.65 6.70 31.15
N VAL A 425 -18.01 7.67 30.32
CA VAL A 425 -19.35 7.75 29.70
C VAL A 425 -19.21 7.57 28.21
N GLN A 426 -19.74 6.46 27.69
CA GLN A 426 -19.82 6.21 26.26
C GLN A 426 -20.93 7.08 25.66
N LEU A 427 -20.59 7.82 24.61
CA LEU A 427 -21.49 8.72 23.89
C LEU A 427 -22.10 8.02 22.68
N GLN A 428 -23.27 8.49 22.26
CA GLN A 428 -23.99 8.02 21.08
C GLN A 428 -24.02 9.14 20.02
N PRO A 429 -24.02 8.81 18.72
CA PRO A 429 -24.18 9.80 17.66
C PRO A 429 -25.48 10.60 17.85
N SER A 430 -25.37 11.94 17.92
CA SER A 430 -26.52 12.86 18.00
C SER A 430 -26.62 13.83 16.82
N GLY A 431 -25.59 13.89 15.96
CA GLY A 431 -25.54 14.77 14.77
C GLY A 431 -24.50 14.34 13.74
N LYS A 432 -24.25 15.19 12.73
CA LYS A 432 -23.30 14.89 11.62
C LYS A 432 -21.82 14.84 12.03
N ALA A 433 -21.48 15.35 13.21
CA ALA A 433 -20.14 15.33 13.80
C ALA A 433 -20.23 15.49 15.33
N GLU A 434 -21.33 15.00 15.92
CA GLU A 434 -21.68 15.27 17.32
C GLU A 434 -22.05 13.96 18.01
N PHE A 435 -21.49 13.76 19.20
CA PHE A 435 -21.77 12.63 20.05
C PHE A 435 -22.22 13.13 21.42
N SER A 436 -23.29 12.55 21.98
CA SER A 436 -23.79 12.93 23.29
C SER A 436 -24.11 11.73 24.17
N GLY A 437 -24.04 11.94 25.48
CA GLY A 437 -24.28 10.94 26.50
C GLY A 437 -24.63 11.59 27.82
N THR A 438 -25.24 10.84 28.72
CA THR A 438 -25.63 11.36 30.04
C THR A 438 -24.72 10.81 31.12
N TRP A 439 -24.07 11.70 31.86
CA TRP A 439 -23.39 11.39 33.11
C TRP A 439 -24.29 11.73 34.29
N ASN A 440 -24.36 10.87 35.31
CA ASN A 440 -25.06 11.18 36.55
C ASN A 440 -24.05 11.63 37.62
N ALA A 441 -23.95 12.95 37.84
CA ALA A 441 -23.06 13.53 38.83
C ALA A 441 -23.57 13.23 40.25
N SER A 442 -22.84 12.42 41.01
CA SER A 442 -23.29 11.98 42.34
C SER A 442 -22.98 12.97 43.46
N ARG A 443 -21.96 13.81 43.29
CA ARG A 443 -21.49 14.75 44.31
C ARG A 443 -21.04 16.08 43.70
N ALA A 444 -21.00 17.09 44.55
CA ALA A 444 -20.43 18.39 44.20
C ALA A 444 -18.91 18.30 44.07
N GLY A 445 -18.34 19.07 43.14
CA GLY A 445 -16.91 19.04 42.84
C GLY A 445 -16.58 19.75 41.54
N ILE A 446 -15.29 19.78 41.24
CA ILE A 446 -14.75 20.26 39.96
C ILE A 446 -14.26 19.02 39.21
N TYR A 447 -14.81 18.81 38.02
CA TYR A 447 -14.53 17.66 37.18
C TYR A 447 -13.84 18.10 35.91
N ASN A 448 -12.85 17.33 35.46
CA ASN A 448 -12.27 17.50 34.13
C ASN A 448 -12.82 16.41 33.20
N LEU A 449 -13.40 16.85 32.09
CA LEU A 449 -13.98 16.03 31.04
C LEU A 449 -12.98 15.96 29.89
N THR A 450 -12.49 14.77 29.58
CA THR A 450 -11.58 14.54 28.46
C THR A 450 -12.18 13.51 27.52
N ALA A 451 -12.24 13.79 26.23
CA ALA A 451 -12.77 12.82 25.27
C ALA A 451 -11.71 11.77 24.91
N GLU A 452 -12.21 10.56 24.69
CA GLU A 452 -11.44 9.38 24.34
C GLU A 452 -12.14 8.70 23.16
N LEU A 453 -11.37 8.43 22.11
CA LEU A 453 -11.84 7.72 20.93
C LEU A 453 -11.35 6.28 20.99
N GLU A 454 -12.22 5.33 20.69
CA GLU A 454 -11.89 3.93 20.59
C GLU A 454 -12.36 3.37 19.25
N TRP A 455 -11.49 2.64 18.55
CA TRP A 455 -11.86 1.94 17.31
C TRP A 455 -11.11 0.62 17.22
N SER A 456 -11.83 -0.49 17.09
CA SER A 456 -11.26 -1.83 17.04
C SER A 456 -10.26 -2.13 18.18
N GLY A 457 -10.53 -1.62 19.38
CA GLY A 457 -9.69 -1.79 20.57
C GLY A 457 -8.52 -0.82 20.70
N LEU A 458 -8.29 0.05 19.71
CA LEU A 458 -7.30 1.14 19.79
C LEU A 458 -7.92 2.35 20.45
N VAL A 459 -7.27 2.89 21.48
CA VAL A 459 -7.77 4.02 22.26
C VAL A 459 -6.88 5.24 22.06
N ARG A 460 -7.46 6.39 21.70
CA ARG A 460 -6.79 7.69 21.59
C ARG A 460 -7.48 8.69 22.50
N THR A 461 -6.78 9.15 23.53
CA THR A 461 -7.21 10.29 24.36
C THR A 461 -6.82 11.59 23.66
N LEU A 462 -7.75 12.54 23.60
CA LEU A 462 -7.53 13.83 22.94
C LEU A 462 -7.14 14.88 23.98
N ASP A 463 -6.23 15.79 23.62
CA ASP A 463 -5.64 16.75 24.57
C ASP A 463 -6.64 17.82 25.06
N LYS A 464 -7.72 18.05 24.30
CA LYS A 464 -8.74 19.03 24.66
C LYS A 464 -9.63 18.50 25.78
N SER A 465 -9.80 19.32 26.81
CA SER A 465 -10.62 19.00 27.98
C SER A 465 -11.53 20.16 28.38
N LYS A 466 -12.62 19.85 29.07
CA LYS A 466 -13.55 20.82 29.66
C LYS A 466 -13.63 20.64 31.16
N VAL A 467 -13.45 21.73 31.90
CA VAL A 467 -13.73 21.77 33.33
C VAL A 467 -15.23 22.01 33.56
N LEU A 468 -15.86 21.17 34.37
CA LEU A 468 -17.25 21.27 34.78
C LEU A 468 -17.35 21.45 36.31
N GLU A 469 -18.04 22.50 36.74
CA GLU A 469 -18.37 22.73 38.14
C GLU A 469 -19.73 22.10 38.48
N VAL A 470 -19.77 21.16 39.43
CA VAL A 470 -21.01 20.62 40.02
C VAL A 470 -21.21 21.25 41.39
N ARG A 471 -22.26 22.05 41.54
CA ARG A 471 -22.58 22.78 42.78
C ARG A 471 -23.45 21.96 43.73
N PRO A 472 -23.31 22.12 45.05
CA PRO A 472 -24.04 21.30 46.03
C PRO A 472 -25.54 21.55 46.05
N SER A 473 -26.01 22.74 45.66
CA SER A 473 -27.44 23.06 45.59
C SER A 473 -27.72 24.19 44.62
N ARG A 474 -28.91 24.16 44.01
CA ARG A 474 -29.41 25.26 43.18
C ARG A 474 -29.66 26.46 44.10
N PRO A 475 -29.16 27.67 43.76
CA PRO A 475 -29.56 28.85 44.51
C PRO A 475 -31.09 28.96 44.45
N PRO A 476 -31.75 29.38 45.54
CA PRO A 476 -33.20 29.52 45.55
C PRO A 476 -33.63 30.39 44.37
N GLU A 477 -34.57 29.90 43.56
CA GLU A 477 -35.14 30.72 42.49
C GLU A 477 -35.66 32.02 43.13
N PRO A 478 -35.33 33.20 42.57
CA PRO A 478 -35.90 34.43 43.07
C PRO A 478 -37.41 34.34 42.89
N HIS A 479 -38.12 34.16 44.01
CA HIS A 479 -39.55 34.31 44.06
C HIS A 479 -39.86 35.79 43.82
N TYR A 480 -39.99 36.18 42.55
CA TYR A 480 -40.62 37.45 42.20
C TYR A 480 -42.08 37.34 42.60
N LYS A 481 -42.38 37.74 43.84
CA LYS A 481 -43.74 38.02 44.26
C LYS A 481 -44.20 39.14 43.34
N LYS A 482 -45.10 38.84 42.41
CA LYS A 482 -45.77 39.82 41.55
C LYS A 482 -46.50 40.79 42.49
N LEU A 483 -45.84 41.88 42.89
CA LEU A 483 -46.50 42.98 43.57
C LEU A 483 -47.56 43.46 42.59
N GLY A 484 -48.83 43.33 42.99
CA GLY A 484 -49.97 43.72 42.17
C GLY A 484 -49.77 45.13 41.61
N ARG A 485 -50.28 45.37 40.41
CA ARG A 485 -50.32 46.71 39.81
C ARG A 485 -50.93 47.67 40.83
N TYR A 486 -50.15 48.64 41.28
CA TYR A 486 -50.65 49.82 41.98
C TYR A 486 -51.23 50.80 40.96
#